data_AF-A0A094PJL9-F1
#
_entry.id   AF-A0A094PJL9-F1
#
_cell.length_a   1.000
_cell.length_b   1.000
_cell.length_c   1.000
_cell.angle_alpha   90.00
_cell.angle_beta   90.00
_cell.angle_gamma   90.00
#
_symmetry.space_group_name_H-M   'P 1'
#
loop_
_entity.id
_entity.type
_entity.pdbx_description
1 polymer ?
#
loop_
_entity_poly.entity_id
_entity_poly.type
_entity_poly.pdbx_seq_one_letter_code
_entity_poly.pdbx_strand_id
1 'polypeptide(L)'
;MSDPQSYRPSNLPTDPGVYRFFDKDEKVIYVGKAKNLKNRINSYFGSNLQIKTRKMVKTAVRVDWTIVNSELEALQLEFTWIKQFNPDFNVQFKDDKSYPYLAIDLAAEFPRLFISRSKKQKGVKYFGPYSHAWALRSTF
;
A
#
# COMPACT_ATOMS: atom_id res chain seq x y z
N MET A 1 -12.01 -24.38 0.28
CA MET A 1 -11.06 -23.43 0.90
C MET A 1 -9.69 -24.07 0.80
N SER A 2 -8.68 -23.29 0.43
CA SER A 2 -7.29 -23.76 0.40
C SER A 2 -6.77 -23.98 1.82
N ASP A 3 -5.80 -24.89 1.98
CA ASP A 3 -4.97 -24.96 3.18
C ASP A 3 -3.89 -23.88 3.10
N PRO A 4 -3.85 -22.88 4.00
CA PRO A 4 -2.82 -21.85 4.04
C PRO A 4 -1.39 -22.40 4.06
N GLN A 5 -1.14 -23.54 4.71
CA GLN A 5 0.23 -24.06 4.79
C GLN A 5 0.74 -24.56 3.44
N SER A 6 -0.15 -24.96 2.53
CA SER A 6 0.22 -25.50 1.21
C SER A 6 0.96 -24.51 0.31
N TYR A 7 0.75 -23.21 0.49
CA TYR A 7 1.37 -22.16 -0.33
C TYR A 7 2.27 -21.22 0.48
N ARG A 8 2.60 -21.58 1.72
CA ARG A 8 3.47 -20.79 2.58
C ARG A 8 4.90 -20.74 2.00
N PRO A 9 5.44 -19.55 1.68
CA PRO A 9 6.79 -19.46 1.13
C PRO A 9 7.86 -19.80 2.18
N SER A 10 8.93 -20.49 1.76
CA SER A 10 10.06 -20.88 2.62
C SER A 10 11.17 -19.82 2.66
N ASN A 11 11.48 -19.19 1.52
CA ASN A 11 12.60 -18.27 1.36
C ASN A 11 12.14 -16.82 1.21
N LEU A 12 11.67 -16.24 2.32
CA LEU A 12 11.22 -14.84 2.33
C LEU A 12 12.37 -13.88 2.65
N PRO A 13 12.52 -12.77 1.89
CA PRO A 13 13.53 -11.75 2.16
C PRO A 13 13.15 -10.92 3.39
N THR A 14 14.15 -10.32 4.04
CA THR A 14 13.95 -9.40 5.17
C THR A 14 13.80 -7.95 4.74
N ASP A 15 13.93 -7.68 3.44
CA ASP A 15 13.86 -6.36 2.82
C ASP A 15 12.44 -5.76 2.84
N PRO A 16 12.34 -4.43 2.67
CA PRO A 16 11.06 -3.79 2.42
C PRO A 16 10.51 -4.16 1.05
N GLY A 17 9.19 -4.16 0.93
CA GLY A 17 8.53 -4.56 -0.31
C GLY A 17 7.02 -4.54 -0.24
N VAL A 18 6.43 -4.93 -1.36
CA VAL A 18 4.97 -5.07 -1.53
C VAL A 18 4.66 -6.51 -1.90
N TYR A 19 3.65 -7.08 -1.24
CA TYR A 19 3.19 -8.45 -1.47
C TYR A 19 1.72 -8.48 -1.90
N ARG A 20 1.36 -9.55 -2.60
CA ARG A 20 0.04 -9.76 -3.20
C ARG A 20 -0.40 -11.18 -2.93
N PHE A 21 -1.62 -11.36 -2.43
CA PHE A 21 -2.27 -12.67 -2.38
C PHE A 21 -3.18 -12.84 -3.58
N PHE A 22 -3.18 -14.06 -4.13
CA PHE A 22 -3.95 -14.43 -5.30
C PHE A 22 -4.90 -15.57 -4.97
N ASP A 23 -6.09 -15.56 -5.57
CA ASP A 23 -6.97 -16.73 -5.56
C ASP A 23 -6.61 -17.74 -6.67
N LYS A 24 -7.39 -18.81 -6.75
CA LYS A 24 -7.22 -19.91 -7.72
C LYS A 24 -7.37 -19.48 -9.18
N ASP A 25 -7.99 -18.33 -9.43
CA ASP A 25 -8.26 -17.81 -10.77
C ASP A 25 -7.22 -16.72 -11.13
N GLU A 26 -6.09 -16.70 -10.41
CA GLU A 26 -5.00 -15.72 -10.52
C GLU A 26 -5.40 -14.27 -10.27
N LYS A 27 -6.56 -14.02 -9.66
CA LYS A 27 -6.99 -12.66 -9.29
C LYS A 27 -6.25 -12.21 -8.03
N VAL A 28 -5.73 -10.98 -8.05
CA VAL A 28 -5.18 -10.34 -6.85
C VAL A 28 -6.34 -10.02 -5.89
N ILE A 29 -6.35 -10.68 -4.74
CA ILE A 29 -7.41 -10.53 -3.73
C ILE A 29 -6.98 -9.67 -2.55
N TYR A 30 -5.67 -9.46 -2.35
CA TYR A 30 -5.12 -8.57 -1.34
C TYR A 30 -3.75 -8.06 -1.75
N VAL A 31 -3.46 -6.79 -1.45
CA VAL A 31 -2.15 -6.14 -1.59
C VAL A 31 -1.75 -5.54 -0.25
N GLY A 32 -0.48 -5.69 0.15
CA GLY A 32 0.05 -5.01 1.32
C GLY A 32 1.53 -4.70 1.19
N LYS A 33 2.01 -3.69 1.93
CA LYS A 33 3.44 -3.39 2.07
C LYS A 33 4.04 -3.90 3.38
N ALA A 34 5.36 -4.05 3.41
CA ALA A 34 6.13 -4.42 4.58
C ALA A 34 7.47 -3.68 4.63
N LYS A 35 7.94 -3.36 5.84
CA LYS A 35 9.36 -3.01 6.09
C LYS A 35 10.26 -4.24 6.07
N ASN A 36 9.68 -5.40 6.41
CA ASN A 36 10.34 -6.70 6.42
C ASN A 36 9.33 -7.74 5.90
N LEU A 37 9.53 -8.18 4.66
CA LEU A 37 8.62 -9.10 3.97
C LEU A 37 8.49 -10.44 4.72
N LYS A 38 9.58 -11.02 5.21
CA LYS A 38 9.61 -12.27 5.97
C LYS A 38 8.69 -12.24 7.18
N ASN A 39 8.83 -11.23 8.04
CA ASN A 39 8.01 -11.12 9.24
C ASN A 39 6.53 -10.90 8.88
N ARG A 40 6.28 -10.02 7.90
CA ARG A 40 4.91 -9.64 7.56
C ARG A 40 4.17 -10.79 6.88
N ILE A 41 4.76 -11.45 5.89
CA ILE A 41 4.12 -12.57 5.17
C ILE A 41 3.92 -13.75 6.12
N ASN A 42 4.91 -14.11 6.96
CA ASN A 42 4.75 -15.20 7.92
C ASN A 42 3.60 -14.96 8.92
N SER A 43 3.31 -13.70 9.26
CA SER A 43 2.22 -13.38 10.19
C SER A 43 0.83 -13.85 9.70
N TYR A 44 0.65 -14.00 8.38
CA TYR A 44 -0.60 -14.49 7.78
C TYR A 44 -0.79 -16.01 7.91
N PHE A 45 0.25 -16.76 8.25
CA PHE A 45 0.21 -18.22 8.39
C PHE A 45 0.25 -18.67 9.85
N GLY A 46 0.09 -17.74 10.80
CA GLY A 46 -0.06 -18.02 12.23
C GLY A 46 -1.46 -18.49 12.61
N SER A 47 -1.61 -18.95 13.86
CA SER A 47 -2.86 -19.51 14.39
C SER A 47 -3.89 -18.45 14.83
N ASN A 48 -3.43 -17.28 15.28
CA ASN A 48 -4.30 -16.26 15.89
C ASN A 48 -4.65 -15.11 14.92
N LEU A 49 -5.35 -15.44 13.83
CA LEU A 49 -5.78 -14.47 12.83
C LEU A 49 -7.20 -13.95 13.11
N GLN A 50 -7.38 -12.64 12.94
CA GLN A 50 -8.70 -12.00 12.85
C GLN A 50 -9.55 -12.64 11.73
N ILE A 51 -10.87 -12.62 11.89
CA ILE A 51 -11.83 -13.31 11.00
C ILE A 51 -11.63 -12.92 9.53
N LYS A 52 -11.51 -11.61 9.22
CA LYS A 52 -11.31 -11.12 7.85
C LYS A 52 -10.01 -11.64 7.24
N THR A 53 -8.91 -11.56 7.99
CA THR A 53 -7.59 -12.05 7.56
C THR A 53 -7.61 -13.55 7.33
N ARG A 54 -8.21 -14.31 8.25
CA ARG A 54 -8.36 -15.77 8.11
C ARG A 54 -9.11 -16.15 6.84
N LYS A 55 -10.20 -15.42 6.54
CA LYS A 55 -10.97 -15.63 5.29
C LYS A 55 -10.13 -15.33 4.05
N MET A 56 -9.38 -14.23 4.06
CA MET A 56 -8.48 -13.87 2.95
C MET A 56 -7.45 -14.97 2.69
N VAL A 57 -6.75 -15.42 3.72
CA VAL A 57 -5.70 -16.45 3.61
C VAL A 57 -6.30 -17.80 3.15
N LYS A 58 -7.48 -18.19 3.63
CA LYS A 58 -8.19 -19.40 3.16
C LYS A 58 -8.78 -19.29 1.74
N THR A 59 -8.84 -18.09 1.18
CA THR A 59 -9.27 -17.83 -0.20
C THR A 59 -8.07 -17.83 -1.15
N ALA A 60 -6.92 -17.36 -0.67
CA ALA A 60 -5.69 -17.32 -1.43
C ALA A 60 -5.12 -18.72 -1.71
N VAL A 61 -4.40 -18.86 -2.81
CA VAL A 61 -3.61 -20.06 -3.15
C VAL A 61 -2.15 -19.74 -3.44
N ARG A 62 -1.79 -18.45 -3.52
CA ARG A 62 -0.44 -17.97 -3.82
C ARG A 62 -0.22 -16.62 -3.15
N VAL A 63 1.04 -16.35 -2.79
CA VAL A 63 1.51 -15.02 -2.39
C VAL A 63 2.81 -14.70 -3.12
N ASP A 64 2.83 -13.56 -3.81
CA ASP A 64 4.03 -13.05 -4.51
C ASP A 64 4.46 -11.71 -3.90
N TRP A 65 5.72 -11.33 -4.09
CA TRP A 65 6.25 -10.06 -3.59
C TRP A 65 7.24 -9.40 -4.54
N THR A 66 7.47 -8.11 -4.31
CA THR A 66 8.50 -7.31 -4.99
C THR A 66 9.26 -6.53 -3.93
N ILE A 67 10.58 -6.70 -3.94
CA ILE A 67 11.52 -5.95 -3.08
C ILE A 67 11.67 -4.54 -3.65
N VAL A 68 11.76 -3.55 -2.77
CA VAL A 68 11.99 -2.14 -3.12
C VAL A 68 13.10 -1.57 -2.24
N ASN A 69 13.62 -0.39 -2.58
CA ASN A 69 14.76 0.19 -1.88
C ASN A 69 14.36 1.02 -0.66
N SER A 70 13.09 1.40 -0.54
CA SER A 70 12.62 2.24 0.56
C SER A 70 11.15 1.99 0.93
N GLU A 71 10.77 2.41 2.14
CA GLU A 71 9.38 2.39 2.58
C GLU A 71 8.46 3.29 1.74
N LEU A 72 9.02 4.37 1.18
CA LEU A 72 8.29 5.29 0.32
C LEU A 72 7.96 4.63 -1.02
N GLU A 73 8.91 3.93 -1.63
CA GLU A 73 8.67 3.12 -2.83
C GLU A 73 7.63 2.03 -2.57
N ALA A 74 7.73 1.34 -1.42
CA ALA A 74 6.77 0.30 -1.04
C ALA A 74 5.35 0.87 -0.95
N LEU A 75 5.21 2.06 -0.37
CA LEU A 75 3.94 2.77 -0.27
C LEU A 75 3.38 3.15 -1.65
N GLN A 76 4.20 3.72 -2.53
CA GLN A 76 3.80 4.12 -3.87
C GLN A 76 3.36 2.93 -4.73
N LEU A 77 4.10 1.82 -4.65
CA LEU A 77 3.80 0.61 -5.39
C LEU A 77 2.54 -0.08 -4.86
N GLU A 78 2.37 -0.18 -3.54
CA GLU A 78 1.16 -0.70 -2.90
C GLU A 78 -0.08 0.08 -3.37
N PHE A 79 -0.02 1.41 -3.33
CA PHE A 79 -1.13 2.25 -3.77
C PHE A 79 -1.48 2.06 -5.25
N THR A 80 -0.45 2.01 -6.11
CA THR A 80 -0.61 1.77 -7.54
C THR A 80 -1.32 0.44 -7.78
N TRP A 81 -0.91 -0.63 -7.09
CA TRP A 81 -1.52 -1.95 -7.24
C TRP A 81 -2.91 -2.07 -6.61
N ILE A 82 -3.18 -1.45 -5.47
CA ILE A 82 -4.54 -1.41 -4.91
C ILE A 82 -5.49 -0.73 -5.90
N LYS A 83 -5.07 0.38 -6.52
CA LYS A 83 -5.88 1.05 -7.56
C LYS A 83 -6.04 0.20 -8.82
N GLN A 84 -4.97 -0.42 -9.28
CA GLN A 84 -4.97 -1.22 -10.51
C GLN A 84 -5.83 -2.49 -10.37
N PHE A 85 -5.69 -3.22 -9.27
CA PHE A 85 -6.33 -4.53 -9.09
C PHE A 85 -7.66 -4.46 -8.35
N ASN A 86 -7.94 -3.36 -7.63
CA ASN A 86 -9.13 -3.20 -6.78
C ASN A 86 -9.48 -4.44 -5.92
N PRO A 87 -8.53 -4.97 -5.13
CA PRO A 87 -8.66 -6.26 -4.44
C PRO A 87 -9.77 -6.28 -3.37
N ASP A 88 -10.52 -7.39 -3.33
CA ASP A 88 -11.74 -7.52 -2.49
C ASP A 88 -11.47 -7.45 -0.98
N PHE A 89 -10.29 -7.92 -0.52
CA PHE A 89 -9.97 -7.93 0.91
C PHE A 89 -9.27 -6.67 1.40
N ASN A 90 -8.76 -5.82 0.51
CA ASN A 90 -8.29 -4.50 0.94
C ASN A 90 -9.47 -3.67 1.41
N VAL A 91 -9.23 -2.82 2.41
CA VAL A 91 -10.20 -1.78 2.72
C VAL A 91 -10.16 -0.83 1.53
N GLN A 92 -11.22 -0.83 0.73
CA GLN A 92 -11.38 0.18 -0.30
C GLN A 92 -11.37 1.53 0.39
N PHE A 93 -10.51 2.43 -0.09
CA PHE A 93 -10.47 3.79 0.37
C PHE A 93 -11.82 4.44 0.01
N LYS A 94 -12.78 4.35 0.94
CA LYS A 94 -13.95 5.22 0.92
C LYS A 94 -13.41 6.62 1.20
N ASP A 95 -13.73 7.52 0.29
CA ASP A 95 -13.18 8.86 0.09
C ASP A 95 -11.84 8.93 -0.66
N ASP A 96 -11.75 10.00 -1.47
CA ASP A 96 -10.60 10.60 -2.16
C ASP A 96 -9.39 10.90 -1.24
N LYS A 97 -8.96 9.91 -0.46
CA LYS A 97 -7.73 9.91 0.33
C LYS A 97 -6.54 9.63 -0.59
N SER A 98 -6.45 10.36 -1.70
CA SER A 98 -5.18 10.61 -2.38
C SER A 98 -4.19 11.08 -1.31
N TYR A 99 -3.00 10.50 -1.27
CA TYR A 99 -1.95 10.99 -0.39
C TYR A 99 -1.75 12.49 -0.61
N PRO A 100 -1.64 13.28 0.47
CA PRO A 100 -1.44 14.71 0.34
C PRO A 100 -0.12 15.02 -0.36
N TYR A 101 -0.17 15.98 -1.26
CA TYR A 101 0.97 16.66 -1.81
C TYR A 101 1.11 18.00 -1.11
N LEU A 102 2.35 18.44 -0.89
CA LEU A 102 2.64 19.85 -0.64
C LEU A 102 2.62 20.57 -2.00
N ALA A 103 1.69 21.49 -2.16
CA ALA A 103 1.52 22.28 -3.36
C ALA A 103 2.06 23.69 -3.13
N ILE A 104 2.84 24.18 -4.10
CA ILE A 104 3.36 25.54 -4.14
C ILE A 104 2.83 26.20 -5.40
N ASP A 105 1.94 27.17 -5.22
CA ASP A 105 1.50 28.05 -6.29
C ASP A 105 2.45 29.25 -6.34
N LEU A 106 3.29 29.29 -7.38
CA LEU A 106 4.23 30.39 -7.64
C LEU A 106 3.65 31.44 -8.61
N ALA A 107 2.49 31.17 -9.21
CA ALA A 107 1.86 32.07 -10.16
C ALA A 107 0.91 33.07 -9.48
N ALA A 108 0.50 32.78 -8.24
CA ALA A 108 -0.24 33.72 -7.41
C ALA A 108 0.60 34.97 -7.08
N GLU A 109 -0.07 36.12 -6.93
CA GLU A 109 0.52 37.40 -6.54
C GLU A 109 1.43 37.30 -5.29
N PHE A 110 1.06 36.41 -4.37
CA PHE A 110 1.91 35.97 -3.26
C PHE A 110 1.99 34.44 -3.28
N PRO A 111 3.20 33.84 -3.22
CA PRO A 111 3.36 32.39 -3.22
C PRO A 111 2.54 31.71 -2.12
N ARG A 112 1.73 30.71 -2.49
CA ARG A 112 0.89 29.97 -1.54
C ARG A 112 1.38 28.54 -1.38
N LEU A 113 1.63 28.15 -0.13
CA LEU A 113 1.86 26.76 0.27
C LEU A 113 0.57 26.16 0.83
N PHE A 114 0.14 25.03 0.28
CA PHE A 114 -1.04 24.33 0.77
C PHE A 114 -0.94 22.83 0.56
N ILE A 115 -1.72 22.08 1.33
CA ILE A 115 -1.81 20.62 1.21
C ILE A 115 -2.93 20.29 0.22
N SER A 116 -2.60 19.59 -0.86
CA SER A 116 -3.58 19.19 -1.88
C SER A 116 -3.69 17.67 -2.00
N ARG A 117 -4.92 17.17 -2.07
CA ARG A 117 -5.25 15.77 -2.43
C ARG A 117 -5.90 15.66 -3.80
N SER A 118 -6.05 16.80 -4.49
CA SER A 118 -6.81 16.94 -5.73
C SER A 118 -5.91 16.74 -6.95
N LYS A 119 -6.51 16.66 -8.15
CA LYS A 119 -5.78 16.62 -9.42
C LYS A 119 -4.81 17.81 -9.52
N LYS A 120 -3.63 17.57 -10.09
CA LYS A 120 -2.60 18.60 -10.29
C LYS A 120 -3.13 19.70 -11.21
N GLN A 121 -3.01 20.95 -10.76
CA GLN A 121 -3.36 22.15 -11.51
C GLN A 121 -2.15 22.66 -12.29
N LYS A 122 -2.37 23.23 -13.48
CA LYS A 122 -1.31 23.88 -14.26
C LYS A 122 -0.79 25.11 -13.50
N GLY A 123 0.53 25.30 -13.48
CA GLY A 123 1.18 26.41 -12.78
C GLY A 123 1.55 26.13 -11.31
N VAL A 124 1.04 25.04 -10.72
CA VAL A 124 1.32 24.66 -9.33
C VAL A 124 2.37 23.56 -9.28
N LYS A 125 3.42 23.75 -8.48
CA LYS A 125 4.43 22.71 -8.21
C LYS A 125 3.96 21.81 -7.07
N TYR A 126 4.08 20.50 -7.25
CA TYR A 126 3.63 19.51 -6.26
C TYR A 126 4.80 18.65 -5.78
N PHE A 127 4.98 18.56 -4.47
CA PHE A 127 5.95 17.71 -3.78
C PHE A 127 5.21 16.64 -2.98
N GLY A 128 5.75 15.42 -2.92
CA GLY A 128 5.08 14.24 -2.36
C GLY A 128 4.86 13.13 -3.41
N PRO A 129 3.96 12.16 -3.18
CA PRO A 129 2.99 12.07 -2.09
C PRO A 129 3.64 11.84 -0.71
N TYR A 130 3.12 12.47 0.33
CA TYR A 130 3.61 12.28 1.70
C TYR A 130 2.85 11.16 2.41
N SER A 131 3.60 10.20 2.95
CA SER A 131 3.12 9.03 3.68
C SER A 131 2.43 9.37 5.00
N HIS A 132 2.83 10.49 5.60
CA HIS A 132 2.36 10.98 6.89
C HIS A 132 1.80 12.39 6.73
N ALA A 133 0.49 12.51 6.51
CA ALA A 133 -0.20 13.81 6.39
C ALA A 133 0.04 14.73 7.61
N TRP A 134 0.31 14.15 8.78
CA TRP A 134 0.60 14.86 10.02
C TRP A 134 1.98 15.53 10.02
N ALA A 135 2.98 14.93 9.35
CA ALA A 135 4.35 15.47 9.30
C ALA A 135 4.42 16.78 8.50
N LEU A 136 3.47 17.01 7.59
CA LEU A 136 3.31 18.29 6.88
C LEU A 136 2.80 19.43 7.78
N ARG A 137 2.29 19.12 8.97
CA ARG A 137 1.72 20.11 9.91
C ARG A 137 2.60 20.39 11.12
N SER A 138 3.68 19.63 11.32
CA SER A 138 4.46 19.65 12.55
C SER A 138 5.82 20.34 12.43
N THR A 139 6.03 21.17 11.41
CA THR A 139 7.26 21.98 11.30
C THR A 139 6.98 23.39 11.81
N PHE A 140 7.15 23.57 13.11
CA PHE A 140 7.37 24.84 13.79
C PHE A 140 8.36 24.61 14.93
#